data_AF-A0AAV6C7X7-F1
#
_entry.id   AF-A0AAV6C7X7-F1
#
_cell.length_a   1.000
_cell.length_b   1.000
_cell.length_c   1.000
_cell.angle_alpha   90.00
_cell.angle_beta   90.00
_cell.angle_gamma   90.00
#
_symmetry.space_group_name_H-M   'P 1'
#
loop_
_entity.id
_entity.type
_entity.pdbx_description
1 polymer ?
#
loop_
_entity_poly.entity_id
_entity_poly.type
_entity_poly.pdbx_seq_one_letter_code
_entity_poly.pdbx_strand_id
1 'polypeptide(L)'
;MSWQFQLFKGSHTARTRQRGFSMIEIAMVIVLLLVLMCIAYPITQGTLNYFRLRGAVSSATWAIQSTRYQALMEGYPFQVTFNAANNTYQIASEPLGATTFTNVGAAVPLSGDAIALNQTTTVQLNPNGYVSATQGSLTFTISYQGNTETLTVTNYGNVSVSP
;
A
#
# COMPACT_ATOMS: atom_id res chain seq x y z
N MET A 1 -73.76 -18.94 -62.77
CA MET A 1 -72.30 -18.95 -63.04
C MET A 1 -71.59 -19.02 -61.71
N SER A 2 -70.62 -19.94 -61.62
CA SER A 2 -70.10 -20.56 -60.40
C SER A 2 -69.32 -19.61 -59.48
N TRP A 3 -69.56 -19.73 -58.17
CA TRP A 3 -68.80 -19.12 -57.08
C TRP A 3 -67.47 -19.87 -56.86
N GLN A 4 -66.33 -19.19 -56.81
CA GLN A 4 -65.10 -19.74 -56.23
C GLN A 4 -64.60 -18.87 -55.08
N PHE A 5 -64.65 -19.45 -53.88
CA PHE A 5 -64.16 -18.91 -52.62
C PHE A 5 -62.62 -19.03 -52.59
N GLN A 6 -61.91 -17.92 -52.53
CA GLN A 6 -60.47 -17.92 -52.26
C GLN A 6 -60.23 -18.21 -50.76
N LEU A 7 -59.62 -19.36 -50.47
CA LEU A 7 -59.20 -19.78 -49.14
C LEU A 7 -58.04 -18.89 -48.65
N PHE A 8 -58.32 -18.05 -47.64
CA PHE A 8 -57.33 -17.23 -46.95
C PHE A 8 -56.44 -18.15 -46.10
N LYS A 9 -55.21 -18.41 -46.56
CA LYS A 9 -54.21 -19.20 -45.83
C LYS A 9 -53.61 -18.31 -44.74
N GLY A 10 -54.10 -18.45 -43.51
CA GLY A 10 -53.56 -17.75 -42.34
C GLY A 10 -52.10 -18.11 -42.10
N SER A 11 -51.21 -17.12 -42.18
CA SER A 11 -49.82 -17.20 -41.73
C SER A 11 -49.80 -17.23 -40.20
N HIS A 12 -49.49 -18.39 -39.61
CA HIS A 12 -49.22 -18.50 -38.18
C HIS A 12 -47.83 -17.93 -37.89
N THR A 13 -47.78 -16.64 -37.54
CA THR A 13 -46.61 -16.02 -36.92
C THR A 13 -46.43 -16.65 -35.53
N ALA A 14 -45.44 -17.54 -35.41
CA ALA A 14 -45.05 -18.12 -34.13
C ALA A 14 -44.55 -16.99 -33.21
N ARG A 15 -45.35 -16.62 -32.20
CA ARG A 15 -44.91 -15.75 -31.11
C ARG A 15 -43.79 -16.45 -30.34
N THR A 16 -42.57 -15.98 -30.51
CA THR A 16 -41.46 -16.30 -29.62
C THR A 16 -41.80 -15.75 -28.23
N ARG A 17 -42.14 -16.65 -27.29
CA ARG A 17 -42.31 -16.27 -25.88
C ARG A 17 -40.96 -15.80 -25.35
N GLN A 18 -40.82 -14.50 -25.12
CA GLN A 18 -39.75 -13.96 -24.29
C GLN A 18 -39.94 -14.51 -22.88
N ARG A 19 -39.05 -15.41 -22.46
CA ARG A 19 -39.02 -15.94 -21.09
C ARG A 19 -38.30 -14.90 -20.23
N GLY A 20 -39.06 -14.19 -19.41
CA GLY A 20 -38.50 -13.33 -18.36
C GLY A 20 -37.97 -14.17 -17.20
N PHE A 21 -37.08 -13.58 -16.41
CA PHE A 21 -36.55 -14.18 -15.18
C PHE A 21 -37.67 -14.38 -14.15
N SER A 22 -37.67 -15.52 -13.47
CA SER A 22 -38.64 -15.78 -12.41
C SER A 22 -38.25 -15.03 -11.13
N MET A 23 -39.23 -14.57 -10.33
CA MET A 23 -38.95 -13.95 -9.02
C MET A 23 -38.11 -14.86 -8.11
N ILE A 24 -38.35 -16.18 -8.17
CA ILE A 24 -37.57 -17.14 -7.38
C ILE A 24 -36.11 -17.22 -7.84
N GLU A 25 -35.86 -17.00 -9.13
CA GLU A 25 -34.52 -17.03 -9.71
C GLU A 25 -33.71 -15.83 -9.21
N ILE A 26 -34.31 -14.64 -9.20
CA ILE A 26 -33.70 -13.45 -8.62
C ILE A 26 -33.44 -13.63 -7.11
N ALA A 27 -34.38 -14.22 -6.38
CA ALA A 27 -34.19 -14.50 -4.95
C ALA A 27 -33.02 -15.46 -4.70
N MET A 28 -32.90 -16.55 -5.48
CA MET A 28 -31.76 -17.46 -5.40
C MET A 28 -30.44 -16.76 -5.74
N VAL A 29 -30.40 -15.92 -6.78
CA VAL A 29 -29.19 -15.17 -7.16
C VAL A 29 -28.75 -14.22 -6.03
N ILE A 30 -29.68 -13.50 -5.40
CA ILE A 30 -29.36 -12.61 -4.28
C ILE A 30 -28.79 -13.40 -3.09
N VAL A 31 -29.39 -14.55 -2.75
CA VAL A 31 -28.87 -15.43 -1.69
C VAL A 31 -27.45 -15.90 -2.00
N LEU A 32 -27.18 -16.31 -3.25
CA LEU A 32 -25.84 -16.70 -3.67
C LEU A 32 -24.84 -15.55 -3.56
N LEU A 33 -25.22 -14.33 -3.96
CA LEU A 33 -24.37 -13.14 -3.84
C LEU A 33 -24.04 -12.81 -2.38
N LEU A 34 -25.00 -12.93 -1.46
CA LEU A 34 -24.78 -12.71 -0.04
C LEU A 34 -23.81 -13.72 0.57
N VAL A 35 -23.93 -15.00 0.21
CA VAL A 35 -23.00 -16.05 0.64
C VAL A 35 -21.58 -15.74 0.16
N LEU A 36 -21.42 -15.33 -1.10
CA LEU A 36 -20.13 -14.95 -1.67
C LEU A 36 -19.54 -13.71 -0.98
N MET A 37 -20.35 -12.69 -0.71
CA MET A 37 -19.89 -11.48 0.01
C MET A 37 -19.44 -11.80 1.44
N CYS A 38 -20.11 -12.72 2.12
CA CYS A 38 -19.76 -13.14 3.48
C CYS A 38 -18.35 -13.77 3.54
N ILE A 39 -17.93 -14.46 2.48
CA ILE A 39 -16.58 -15.04 2.36
C ILE A 39 -15.58 -13.98 1.87
N ALA A 40 -15.97 -13.11 0.95
CA ALA A 40 -15.09 -12.10 0.35
C ALA A 40 -14.64 -11.02 1.36
N TYR A 41 -15.51 -10.63 2.29
CA TYR A 41 -15.23 -9.55 3.25
C TYR A 41 -13.98 -9.80 4.12
N PRO A 42 -13.84 -10.91 4.87
CA PRO A 42 -12.66 -11.13 5.70
C PRO A 42 -11.35 -11.25 4.89
N ILE A 43 -11.41 -11.80 3.67
CA ILE A 43 -10.23 -11.99 2.80
C ILE A 43 -9.67 -10.63 2.34
N THR A 44 -10.56 -9.69 1.99
CA THR A 44 -10.13 -8.36 1.53
C THR A 44 -9.47 -7.54 2.65
N GLN A 45 -9.94 -7.69 3.90
CA GLN A 45 -9.35 -6.99 5.06
C GLN A 45 -7.90 -7.43 5.33
N GLY A 46 -7.62 -8.74 5.40
CA GLY A 46 -6.26 -9.23 5.65
C GLY A 46 -5.26 -8.80 4.56
N THR A 47 -5.73 -8.77 3.30
CA THR A 47 -4.92 -8.37 2.15
C THR A 47 -4.55 -6.89 2.19
N LEU A 48 -5.52 -6.01 2.46
CA LEU A 48 -5.26 -4.57 2.57
C LEU A 48 -4.29 -4.24 3.71
N ASN A 49 -4.42 -4.95 4.83
CA ASN A 49 -3.55 -4.77 5.98
C ASN A 49 -2.09 -5.10 5.65
N TYR A 50 -1.87 -6.18 4.91
CA TYR A 50 -0.54 -6.55 4.42
C TYR A 50 0.05 -5.51 3.47
N PHE A 51 -0.76 -5.01 2.51
CA PHE A 51 -0.29 -3.99 1.57
C PHE A 51 0.05 -2.66 2.26
N ARG A 52 -0.71 -2.26 3.29
CA ARG A 52 -0.41 -1.07 4.10
C ARG A 52 0.93 -1.21 4.81
N LEU A 53 1.16 -2.34 5.49
CA LEU A 53 2.44 -2.62 6.16
C LEU A 53 3.62 -2.64 5.17
N ARG A 54 3.46 -3.33 4.03
CA ARG A 54 4.49 -3.36 2.97
C ARG A 54 4.74 -1.98 2.36
N GLY A 55 3.70 -1.17 2.18
CA GLY A 55 3.82 0.21 1.73
C GLY A 55 4.66 1.04 2.68
N ALA A 56 4.40 0.94 3.99
CA ALA A 56 5.15 1.62 5.04
C ALA A 56 6.63 1.26 5.01
N VAL A 57 6.92 -0.05 5.05
CA VAL A 57 8.28 -0.61 5.02
C VAL A 57 9.02 -0.19 3.75
N SER A 58 8.33 -0.25 2.60
CA SER A 58 8.88 0.21 1.32
C SER A 58 9.23 1.69 1.37
N SER A 59 8.31 2.54 1.86
CA SER A 59 8.55 3.99 1.98
C SER A 59 9.75 4.32 2.88
N ALA A 60 9.89 3.61 4.01
CA ALA A 60 11.03 3.76 4.90
C ALA A 60 12.35 3.31 4.25
N THR A 61 12.32 2.17 3.55
CA THR A 61 13.48 1.65 2.81
C THR A 61 13.93 2.62 1.72
N TRP A 62 12.97 3.15 0.93
CA TRP A 62 13.24 4.14 -0.09
C TRP A 62 13.80 5.43 0.49
N ALA A 63 13.28 5.90 1.63
CA ALA A 63 13.81 7.08 2.30
C ALA A 63 15.28 6.90 2.73
N ILE A 64 15.65 5.73 3.26
CA ILE A 64 17.05 5.44 3.63
C ILE A 64 17.94 5.40 2.38
N GLN A 65 17.51 4.70 1.33
CA GLN A 65 18.29 4.54 0.11
C GLN A 65 18.47 5.85 -0.66
N SER A 66 17.40 6.67 -0.76
CA SER A 66 17.47 7.97 -1.42
C SER A 66 18.35 8.94 -0.65
N THR A 67 18.24 8.97 0.69
CA THR A 67 19.10 9.80 1.55
C THR A 67 20.56 9.37 1.43
N ARG A 68 20.84 8.06 1.33
CA ARG A 68 22.19 7.55 1.08
C ARG A 68 22.75 8.08 -0.23
N TYR A 69 21.95 7.99 -1.29
CA TYR A 69 22.35 8.45 -2.61
C TYR A 69 22.64 9.96 -2.60
N GLN A 70 21.81 10.76 -1.93
CA GLN A 70 22.06 12.19 -1.73
C GLN A 70 23.38 12.46 -1.01
N ALA A 71 23.66 11.78 0.11
CA ALA A 71 24.92 11.95 0.85
C ALA A 71 26.16 11.59 -0.01
N LEU A 72 26.05 10.56 -0.85
CA LEU A 72 27.13 10.15 -1.77
C LEU A 72 27.34 11.17 -2.90
N MET A 73 26.26 11.72 -3.45
CA MET A 73 26.32 12.68 -4.56
C MET A 73 26.83 14.05 -4.14
N GLU A 74 26.33 14.52 -3.01
CA GLU A 74 26.57 15.88 -2.53
C GLU A 74 27.89 16.00 -1.75
N GLY A 75 28.43 14.88 -1.27
CA GLY A 75 29.72 14.85 -0.60
C GLY A 75 29.69 15.35 0.85
N TYR A 76 28.51 15.53 1.45
CA TYR A 76 28.32 15.88 2.87
C TYR A 76 27.24 15.01 3.55
N PRO A 77 27.23 14.91 4.89
CA PRO A 77 26.31 14.02 5.61
C PRO A 77 24.83 14.39 5.44
N PHE A 78 23.99 13.37 5.34
CA PHE A 78 22.54 13.49 5.46
C PHE A 78 22.04 12.58 6.59
N GLN A 79 20.88 12.90 7.12
CA GLN A 79 20.18 12.05 8.07
C GLN A 79 18.70 11.92 7.70
N VAL A 80 18.14 10.75 7.98
CA VAL A 80 16.69 10.50 7.92
C VAL A 80 16.19 10.17 9.31
N THR A 81 15.19 10.91 9.78
CA THR A 81 14.55 10.70 11.09
C THR A 81 13.15 10.14 10.90
N PHE A 82 12.93 8.93 11.37
CA PHE A 82 11.63 8.27 11.49
C PHE A 82 11.02 8.61 12.84
N ASN A 83 9.94 9.38 12.86
CA ASN A 83 9.25 9.79 14.07
C ASN A 83 8.11 8.83 14.40
N ALA A 84 8.22 8.13 15.54
CA ALA A 84 7.22 7.15 15.98
C ALA A 84 5.91 7.76 16.50
N ALA A 85 5.93 9.01 16.96
CA ALA A 85 4.72 9.69 17.45
C ALA A 85 3.84 10.19 16.29
N ASN A 86 4.48 10.68 15.23
CA ASN A 86 3.79 11.30 14.10
C ASN A 86 3.68 10.38 12.88
N ASN A 87 4.34 9.22 12.87
CA ASN A 87 4.43 8.31 11.72
C ASN A 87 4.91 9.00 10.44
N THR A 88 5.91 9.86 10.58
CA THR A 88 6.52 10.61 9.47
C THR A 88 8.00 10.31 9.40
N TYR A 89 8.59 10.47 8.22
CA TYR A 89 10.04 10.61 8.08
C TYR A 89 10.41 12.01 7.60
N GLN A 90 11.57 12.50 8.04
CA GLN A 90 12.12 13.80 7.66
C GLN A 90 13.59 13.63 7.31
N ILE A 91 13.99 14.19 6.17
CA ILE A 91 15.39 14.25 5.76
C ILE A 91 15.98 15.58 6.23
N ALA A 92 17.22 15.54 6.69
CA ALA A 92 18.01 16.72 7.02
C ALA A 92 19.44 16.54 6.48
N SER A 93 20.10 17.65 6.19
CA SER A 93 21.47 17.68 5.66
C SER A 93 22.37 18.56 6.51
N GLU A 94 23.66 18.28 6.47
CA GLU A 94 24.72 19.10 7.05
C GLU A 94 25.74 19.46 5.95
N PRO A 95 25.48 20.50 5.14
CA PRO A 95 26.42 20.96 4.12
C PRO A 95 27.76 21.40 4.70
N LEU A 96 28.80 21.48 3.87
CA LEU A 96 30.14 21.92 4.30
C LEU A 96 30.06 23.31 4.95
N GLY A 97 30.52 23.42 6.20
CA GLY A 97 30.48 24.65 7.00
C GLY A 97 29.22 24.82 7.85
N ALA A 98 28.23 23.92 7.74
CA ALA A 98 27.16 23.82 8.72
C ALA A 98 27.70 23.22 10.04
N THR A 99 27.03 23.56 11.14
CA THR A 99 27.34 23.03 12.49
C THR A 99 26.22 22.16 13.04
N THR A 100 25.11 22.07 12.31
CA THR A 100 23.90 21.36 12.68
C THR A 100 23.17 20.89 11.44
N PHE A 101 22.53 19.73 11.53
CA PHE A 101 21.61 19.24 10.49
C PHE A 101 20.40 20.17 10.34
N THR A 102 20.08 20.52 9.11
CA THR A 102 18.90 21.32 8.74
C THR A 102 17.94 20.53 7.87
N ASN A 103 16.64 20.65 8.12
CA ASN A 103 15.62 19.90 7.39
C ASN A 103 15.63 20.23 5.88
N VAL A 104 15.65 19.19 5.06
CA VAL A 104 15.48 19.26 3.62
C VAL A 104 14.01 19.01 3.31
N GLY A 105 13.24 20.07 3.08
CA GLY A 105 11.81 19.99 2.82
C GLY A 105 10.96 19.71 4.06
N ALA A 106 9.72 19.28 3.83
CA ALA A 106 8.74 19.00 4.88
C ALA A 106 8.73 17.52 5.28
N ALA A 107 8.15 17.23 6.45
CA ALA A 107 8.02 15.86 6.94
C ALA A 107 7.03 15.11 6.05
N VAL A 108 7.42 13.89 5.65
CA VAL A 108 6.63 13.05 4.76
C VAL A 108 5.96 11.95 5.58
N PRO A 109 4.64 11.75 5.47
CA PRO A 109 3.96 10.62 6.11
C PRO A 109 4.51 9.28 5.62
N LEU A 110 4.66 8.32 6.54
CA LEU A 110 4.90 6.93 6.15
C LEU A 110 3.63 6.38 5.47
N SER A 111 3.83 5.53 4.46
CA SER A 111 2.73 5.01 3.66
C SER A 111 1.82 4.08 4.48
N GLY A 112 0.63 4.57 4.84
CA GLY A 112 -0.45 3.79 5.46
C GLY A 112 -1.01 4.46 6.72
N ASP A 113 -2.30 4.22 7.00
CA ASP A 113 -2.93 4.72 8.22
C ASP A 113 -2.61 3.80 9.41
N ALA A 114 -2.53 4.33 10.63
CA ALA A 114 -2.42 3.56 11.89
C ALA A 114 -1.23 2.59 11.97
N ILE A 115 -0.13 2.89 11.29
CA ILE A 115 1.15 2.22 11.47
C ILE A 115 1.75 2.61 12.82
N ALA A 116 2.49 1.72 13.47
CA ALA A 116 3.24 2.01 14.67
C ALA A 116 4.72 1.60 14.49
N LEU A 117 5.60 2.59 14.65
CA LEU A 117 7.03 2.36 14.84
C LEU A 117 7.29 2.03 16.32
N ASN A 118 8.19 1.08 16.61
CA ASN A 118 8.54 0.76 18.00
C ASN A 118 9.40 1.85 18.69
N GLN A 119 10.07 2.69 17.91
CA GLN A 119 10.93 3.77 18.40
C GLN A 119 11.14 4.84 17.33
N THR A 120 11.43 6.07 17.77
CA THR A 120 11.96 7.11 16.88
C THR A 120 13.41 6.76 16.54
N THR A 121 13.74 6.74 15.26
CA THR A 121 15.07 6.35 14.76
C THR A 121 15.62 7.41 13.84
N THR A 122 16.82 7.91 14.14
CA THR A 122 17.57 8.80 13.23
C THR A 122 18.76 8.05 12.68
N VAL A 123 18.73 7.80 11.37
CA VAL A 123 19.80 7.16 10.62
C VAL A 123 20.61 8.24 9.93
N GLN A 124 21.88 8.35 10.29
CA GLN A 124 22.84 9.25 9.65
C GLN A 124 23.66 8.50 8.60
N LEU A 125 23.78 9.11 7.43
CA LEU A 125 24.45 8.57 6.25
C LEU A 125 25.56 9.53 5.84
N ASN A 126 26.79 9.02 5.92
CA ASN A 126 27.97 9.79 5.60
C ASN A 126 28.40 9.57 4.13
N PRO A 127 29.07 10.55 3.49
CA PRO A 127 29.52 10.45 2.10
C PRO A 127 30.52 9.33 1.82
N ASN A 128 31.18 8.81 2.86
CA ASN A 128 32.08 7.67 2.76
C ASN A 128 31.33 6.32 2.76
N GLY A 129 30.00 6.34 2.76
CA GLY A 129 29.14 5.15 2.78
C GLY A 129 28.93 4.54 4.17
N TYR A 130 29.48 5.15 5.22
CA TYR A 130 29.22 4.74 6.60
C TYR A 130 27.83 5.19 7.05
N VAL A 131 27.15 4.31 7.79
CA VAL A 131 25.82 4.55 8.36
C VAL A 131 25.84 4.30 9.86
N SER A 132 25.17 5.18 10.60
CA SER A 132 25.03 5.09 12.06
C SER A 132 23.64 5.53 12.51
N ALA A 133 23.24 5.09 13.71
CA ALA A 133 22.03 5.59 14.36
C ALA A 133 22.43 6.66 15.38
N THR A 134 21.99 7.89 15.18
CA THR A 134 22.21 9.01 16.11
C THR A 134 21.10 9.09 17.17
N GLN A 135 19.96 8.45 16.89
CA GLN A 135 18.87 8.21 17.83
C GLN A 135 18.25 6.84 17.55
N GLY A 136 17.87 6.11 18.60
CA GLY A 136 17.25 4.79 18.48
C GLY A 136 18.25 3.72 18.08
N SER A 137 17.85 2.83 17.17
CA SER A 137 18.67 1.71 16.68
C SER A 137 18.55 1.57 15.18
N LEU A 138 19.62 1.11 14.52
CA LEU A 138 19.60 0.73 13.10
C LEU A 138 18.69 -0.47 12.81
N THR A 139 18.27 -1.19 13.87
CA THR A 139 17.23 -2.20 13.81
C THR A 139 15.98 -1.69 14.54
N PHE A 140 14.89 -1.50 13.80
CA PHE A 140 13.62 -1.02 14.32
C PHE A 140 12.45 -1.71 13.61
N THR A 141 11.27 -1.68 14.21
CA THR A 141 10.10 -2.39 13.68
C THR A 141 8.99 -1.45 13.29
N ILE A 142 8.27 -1.86 12.25
CA ILE A 142 7.04 -1.23 11.76
C ILE A 142 5.93 -2.26 11.95
N SER A 143 4.86 -1.87 12.64
CA SER A 143 3.74 -2.74 12.94
C SER A 143 2.42 -2.16 12.48
N TYR A 144 1.49 -3.04 12.11
CA TYR A 144 0.14 -2.69 11.71
C TYR A 144 -0.82 -3.86 11.98
N GLN A 145 -1.84 -3.62 12.81
CA GLN A 145 -2.89 -4.59 13.20
C GLN A 145 -2.36 -6.00 13.53
N GLY A 146 -1.32 -6.08 14.36
CA GLY A 146 -0.73 -7.34 14.83
C GLY A 146 0.32 -7.96 13.91
N ASN A 147 0.47 -7.46 12.68
CA ASN A 147 1.60 -7.80 11.81
C ASN A 147 2.77 -6.86 12.09
N THR A 148 3.98 -7.39 12.12
CA THR A 148 5.21 -6.63 12.35
C THR A 148 6.24 -7.00 11.31
N GLU A 149 7.01 -6.03 10.84
CA GLU A 149 8.20 -6.23 10.03
C GLU A 149 9.36 -5.46 10.68
N THR A 150 10.51 -6.11 10.73
CA THR A 150 11.76 -5.58 11.26
C THR A 150 12.61 -5.05 10.12
N LEU A 151 12.97 -3.78 10.17
CA LEU A 151 13.96 -3.18 9.29
C LEU A 151 15.31 -3.22 10.00
N THR A 152 16.32 -3.72 9.29
CA THR A 152 17.72 -3.66 9.75
C THR A 152 18.55 -2.91 8.72
N VAL A 153 19.23 -1.87 9.17
CA VAL A 153 20.18 -1.11 8.36
C VAL A 153 21.58 -1.47 8.81
N THR A 154 22.44 -1.92 7.90
CA THR A 154 23.84 -2.18 8.23
C THR A 154 24.63 -0.87 8.28
N ASN A 155 25.79 -0.89 8.93
CA ASN A 155 26.72 0.25 8.94
C ASN A 155 27.28 0.61 7.55
N TYR A 156 26.97 -0.16 6.51
CA TYR A 156 27.32 0.09 5.12
C TYR A 156 26.10 0.45 4.26
N GLY A 157 24.96 0.76 4.89
CA GLY A 157 23.73 1.22 4.24
C GLY A 157 22.98 0.16 3.44
N ASN A 158 23.20 -1.12 3.73
CA ASN A 158 22.31 -2.17 3.24
C ASN A 158 21.07 -2.21 4.14
N VAL A 159 19.88 -2.30 3.53
CA VAL A 159 18.61 -2.39 4.26
C VAL A 159 18.02 -3.77 4.01
N SER A 160 17.77 -4.52 5.09
CA SER A 160 17.06 -5.80 5.05
C SER A 160 15.76 -5.71 5.83
N VAL A 161 14.79 -6.51 5.40
CA VAL A 161 13.46 -6.58 6.00
C VAL A 161 13.18 -8.03 6.35
N SER A 162 12.76 -8.30 7.58
CA SER A 162 12.28 -9.61 8.02
C SER A 162 10.96 -9.49 8.77
N PRO A 163 10.08 -10.49 8.73
CA PRO A 163 8.94 -10.59 9.65
C PRO A 163 9.37 -10.60 11.12
#